data_AF-A0A4R9P9Z2-F1
#
_entry.id   AF-A0A4R9P9Z2-F1
#
_cell.length_a   1.000
_cell.length_b   1.000
_cell.length_c   1.000
_cell.angle_alpha   90.00
_cell.angle_beta   90.00
_cell.angle_gamma   90.00
#
_symmetry.space_group_name_H-M   'P 1'
#
loop_
_entity.id
_entity.type
_entity.pdbx_description
1 polymer ?
#
loop_
_entity_poly.entity_id
_entity_poly.type
_entity_poly.pdbx_seq_one_letter_code
_entity_poly.pdbx_strand_id
1 'polypeptide(L)'
;HAEISGNVITGAGETDPVTSADVKGADGASVTSAYGTGAPQDVTSAVTGTTIAGQYGTLTLYSDGHYTYDRAANTPGGVSDVFHYTLTDGDGD
;
A
#
# COMPACT_ATOMS: atom_id res chain seq x y z
N HIS A 1 3.57 0.21 19.77
CA HIS A 1 3.62 0.46 18.32
C HIS A 1 2.25 0.13 17.79
N ALA A 2 1.61 1.02 17.06
CA ALA A 2 0.31 0.77 16.45
C ALA A 2 0.56 0.43 14.98
N GLU A 3 0.02 -0.69 14.51
CA GLU A 3 -0.07 -0.96 13.07
C GLU A 3 -1.02 0.06 12.45
N ILE A 4 -0.63 0.55 11.27
CA ILE A 4 -1.49 1.39 10.44
C ILE A 4 -2.04 0.50 9.33
N SER A 5 -3.35 0.48 9.18
CA SER A 5 -4.01 -0.24 8.10
C SER A 5 -4.77 0.74 7.21
N GLY A 6 -4.76 0.47 5.92
CA GLY A 6 -5.55 1.24 4.96
C GLY A 6 -5.79 0.47 3.67
N ASN A 7 -6.29 1.17 2.67
CA ASN A 7 -6.46 0.62 1.34
C ASN A 7 -6.17 1.71 0.30
N VAL A 8 -5.21 1.44 -0.59
CA VAL A 8 -4.76 2.37 -1.63
C VAL A 8 -5.77 2.54 -2.77
N ILE A 9 -6.69 1.58 -2.96
CA ILE A 9 -7.73 1.61 -3.99
C ILE A 9 -8.96 2.38 -3.49
N THR A 10 -9.40 2.10 -2.26
CA THR A 10 -10.61 2.71 -1.71
C THR A 10 -10.35 3.97 -0.87
N GLY A 11 -9.08 4.29 -0.60
CA GLY A 11 -8.69 5.38 0.31
C GLY A 11 -9.05 5.13 1.78
N ALA A 12 -9.45 3.90 2.14
CA ALA A 12 -9.77 3.57 3.53
C ALA A 12 -8.53 3.74 4.42
N GLY A 13 -8.65 4.38 5.58
CA GLY A 13 -7.53 4.62 6.50
C GLY A 13 -6.77 5.92 6.26
N GLU A 14 -7.03 6.63 5.16
CA GLU A 14 -6.51 7.98 4.93
C GLU A 14 -7.36 9.06 5.61
N THR A 15 -6.75 10.18 6.02
CA THR A 15 -7.46 11.30 6.65
C THR A 15 -8.39 12.05 5.69
N ASP A 16 -8.24 11.82 4.38
CA ASP A 16 -9.05 12.46 3.33
C ASP A 16 -9.44 11.44 2.23
N PRO A 17 -10.39 10.53 2.52
CA PRO A 17 -10.73 9.40 1.64
C PRO A 17 -11.33 9.81 0.28
N VAL A 18 -11.67 11.09 0.08
CA VAL A 18 -12.24 11.63 -1.17
C VAL A 18 -11.22 12.33 -2.07
N THR A 19 -10.02 12.65 -1.55
CA THR A 19 -8.92 13.23 -2.36
C THR A 19 -7.67 12.34 -2.40
N SER A 20 -7.61 11.31 -1.53
CA SER A 20 -6.54 10.30 -1.48
C SER A 20 -6.94 8.92 -2.01
N ALA A 21 -8.24 8.66 -2.24
CA ALA A 21 -8.59 7.63 -3.21
C ALA A 21 -8.12 8.15 -4.56
N ASP A 22 -7.32 7.38 -5.29
CA ASP A 22 -7.12 7.66 -6.72
C ASP A 22 -8.52 7.83 -7.35
N VAL A 23 -8.79 9.07 -7.78
CA VAL A 23 -10.02 9.88 -7.55
C VAL A 23 -11.39 9.34 -8.03
N LYS A 24 -11.51 8.25 -8.77
CA LYS A 24 -12.79 7.78 -9.31
C LYS A 24 -12.53 6.52 -10.12
N GLY A 25 -13.23 5.42 -9.84
CA GLY A 25 -13.48 4.40 -10.88
C GLY A 25 -12.64 3.13 -10.85
N ALA A 26 -11.86 2.87 -9.81
CA ALA A 26 -11.09 1.62 -9.69
C ALA A 26 -11.96 0.40 -9.30
N ASP A 27 -13.22 0.32 -9.76
CA ASP A 27 -14.06 -0.87 -9.62
C ASP A 27 -13.52 -2.03 -10.46
N GLY A 28 -12.59 -2.78 -9.86
CA GLY A 28 -11.89 -3.89 -10.51
C GLY A 28 -10.37 -3.70 -10.59
N ALA A 29 -9.84 -2.61 -10.06
CA ALA A 29 -8.40 -2.41 -10.02
C ALA A 29 -7.71 -3.40 -9.08
N SER A 30 -6.48 -3.73 -9.42
CA SER A 30 -5.62 -4.57 -8.59
C SER A 30 -4.21 -4.02 -8.53
N VAL A 31 -3.59 -4.12 -7.36
CA VAL A 31 -2.15 -3.82 -7.22
C VAL A 31 -1.39 -4.98 -7.83
N THR A 32 -0.52 -4.70 -8.80
CA THR A 32 0.28 -5.72 -9.50
C THR A 32 1.75 -5.71 -9.12
N SER A 33 2.27 -4.57 -8.67
CA SER A 33 3.64 -4.49 -8.14
C SER A 33 3.78 -3.37 -7.11
N ALA A 34 4.76 -3.51 -6.23
CA ALA A 34 5.13 -2.43 -5.32
C ALA A 34 6.60 -2.55 -4.86
N TYR A 35 7.15 -1.45 -4.36
CA TYR A 35 8.48 -1.39 -3.76
C TYR A 35 8.62 -0.26 -2.74
N GLY A 36 9.59 -0.41 -1.83
CA GLY A 36 10.04 0.62 -0.90
C GLY A 36 11.50 0.94 -1.17
N THR A 37 12.41 0.37 -0.36
CA THR A 37 13.86 0.57 -0.51
C THR A 37 14.53 -0.43 -1.47
N GLY A 38 13.83 -1.50 -1.84
CA GLY A 38 14.31 -2.56 -2.71
C GLY A 38 13.78 -2.51 -4.15
N ALA A 39 14.03 -3.58 -4.90
CA ALA A 39 13.45 -3.76 -6.24
C ALA A 39 11.93 -3.96 -6.18
N PRO A 40 11.21 -3.65 -7.28
CA PRO A 40 9.80 -4.02 -7.46
C PRO A 40 9.54 -5.49 -7.16
N GLN A 41 8.53 -5.73 -6.33
CA GLN A 41 7.99 -7.05 -6.06
C GLN A 41 6.59 -7.17 -6.66
N ASP A 42 6.29 -8.34 -7.20
CA ASP A 42 4.96 -8.63 -7.72
C ASP A 42 3.96 -8.79 -6.57
N VAL A 43 2.82 -8.12 -6.71
CA VAL A 43 1.69 -8.23 -5.79
C VAL A 43 0.61 -8.97 -6.56
N THR A 44 0.36 -10.22 -6.19
CA THR A 44 -0.52 -11.11 -6.97
C THR A 44 -1.65 -11.72 -6.15
N SER A 45 -1.64 -11.49 -4.83
CA SER A 45 -2.54 -12.16 -3.90
C SER A 45 -3.21 -11.17 -2.96
N ALA A 46 -4.54 -11.23 -2.93
CA ALA A 46 -5.38 -10.49 -1.98
C ALA A 46 -5.46 -11.18 -0.61
N VAL A 47 -4.91 -12.39 -0.46
CA VAL A 47 -5.04 -13.19 0.77
C VAL A 47 -3.74 -13.23 1.57
N THR A 48 -2.61 -13.46 0.90
CA THR A 48 -1.31 -13.58 1.57
C THR A 48 -0.60 -12.23 1.71
N GLY A 49 -0.89 -11.28 0.81
CA GLY A 49 -0.15 -10.04 0.69
C GLY A 49 1.30 -10.24 0.26
N THR A 50 1.94 -9.15 -0.10
CA THR A 50 3.38 -9.07 -0.42
C THR A 50 4.03 -8.14 0.60
N THR A 51 5.15 -8.59 1.17
CA THR A 51 5.87 -7.85 2.20
C THR A 51 6.99 -7.01 1.59
N ILE A 52 6.95 -5.71 1.87
CA ILE A 52 7.83 -4.70 1.30
C ILE A 52 8.58 -3.99 2.42
N ALA A 53 9.91 -4.13 2.38
CA ALA A 53 10.78 -3.47 3.33
C ALA A 53 10.86 -1.97 3.02
N GLY A 54 10.57 -1.16 4.04
CA GLY A 54 10.87 0.27 4.09
C GLY A 54 12.19 0.53 4.80
N GLN A 55 12.49 1.79 5.05
CA GLN A 55 13.66 2.24 5.79
C GLN A 55 13.43 2.15 7.31
N TYR A 56 12.19 2.35 7.76
CA TYR A 56 11.83 2.41 9.18
C TYR A 56 10.74 1.40 9.58
N GLY A 57 10.24 0.63 8.64
CA GLY A 57 9.18 -0.34 8.87
C GLY A 57 9.00 -1.25 7.68
N THR A 58 7.95 -2.06 7.75
CA THR A 58 7.58 -3.02 6.73
C THR A 58 6.13 -2.80 6.36
N LEU A 59 5.85 -2.69 5.06
CA LEU A 59 4.52 -2.62 4.50
C LEU A 59 4.13 -4.00 3.98
N THR A 60 2.98 -4.52 4.38
CA THR A 60 2.34 -5.65 3.71
C THR A 60 1.22 -5.10 2.83
N LEU A 61 1.36 -5.26 1.51
CA LEU A 61 0.41 -4.78 0.51
C LEU A 61 -0.25 -5.95 -0.21
N TYR A 62 -1.56 -5.87 -0.39
CA TYR A 62 -2.39 -6.93 -0.96
C TYR A 62 -2.88 -6.50 -2.36
N SER A 63 -3.18 -7.46 -3.23
CA SER A 63 -3.59 -7.13 -4.61
C SER A 63 -4.96 -6.45 -4.70
N ASP A 64 -5.77 -6.52 -3.64
CA ASP A 64 -7.05 -5.79 -3.48
C ASP A 64 -6.85 -4.36 -2.91
N GLY A 65 -5.60 -3.91 -2.83
CA GLY A 65 -5.23 -2.59 -2.35
C GLY A 65 -5.18 -2.45 -0.84
N HIS A 66 -5.64 -3.45 -0.07
CA HIS A 66 -5.48 -3.42 1.38
C HIS A 66 -3.99 -3.36 1.73
N TYR A 67 -3.63 -2.65 2.79
CA TYR A 67 -2.26 -2.62 3.28
C TYR A 67 -2.21 -2.52 4.80
N THR A 68 -1.13 -3.07 5.36
CA THR A 68 -0.75 -2.87 6.76
C THR A 68 0.70 -2.42 6.83
N TYR A 69 0.99 -1.42 7.68
CA TYR A 69 2.33 -0.94 7.93
C TYR A 69 2.69 -1.19 9.39
N ASP A 70 3.72 -2.01 9.59
CA ASP A 70 4.35 -2.24 10.88
C ASP A 70 5.67 -1.48 10.94
N ARG A 71 5.74 -0.52 11.85
CA ARG A 71 6.93 0.29 12.05
C ARG A 71 7.91 -0.43 12.98
N ALA A 72 9.17 -0.49 12.56
CA ALA A 72 10.21 -1.18 13.31
C ALA A 72 10.46 -0.50 14.67
N ALA A 73 10.64 -1.32 15.71
CA ALA A 73 10.99 -0.85 17.04
C ALA A 73 12.30 -0.04 17.01
N ASN A 74 12.36 1.03 17.82
CA ASN A 74 13.53 1.92 17.97
C ASN A 74 13.84 2.85 16.79
N THR A 75 12.88 3.11 15.90
CA THR A 75 13.04 4.11 14.82
C THR A 75 12.73 5.54 15.32
N PRO A 76 13.54 6.56 14.94
CA PRO A 76 13.40 7.95 15.43
C PRO A 76 12.01 8.54 15.13
N GLY A 77 11.43 9.35 16.02
CA GLY A 77 10.18 10.05 15.71
C GLY A 77 10.35 11.11 14.62
N GLY A 78 9.29 11.40 13.85
CA GLY A 78 9.33 12.44 12.80
C GLY A 78 10.02 12.01 11.50
N VAL A 79 10.15 10.70 11.26
CA VAL A 79 10.64 10.14 9.99
C VAL A 79 9.47 9.55 9.20
N SER A 80 9.64 9.47 7.88
CA SER A 80 8.65 8.94 6.95
C SER A 80 9.26 7.82 6.11
N ASP A 81 8.49 6.77 5.88
CA ASP A 81 8.73 5.80 4.80
C ASP A 81 7.90 6.18 3.58
N VAL A 82 8.43 5.92 2.39
CA VAL A 82 7.72 6.08 1.12
C VAL A 82 7.71 4.74 0.40
N PHE A 83 6.53 4.32 -0.02
CA PHE A 83 6.32 3.11 -0.81
C PHE A 83 5.65 3.50 -2.12
N HIS A 84 6.04 2.83 -3.19
CA HIS A 84 5.51 3.01 -4.53
C HIS A 84 4.76 1.74 -4.93
N TYR A 85 3.60 1.89 -5.53
CA TYR A 85 2.79 0.78 -6.04
C TYR A 85 2.33 1.07 -7.47
N THR A 86 2.12 0.00 -8.21
CA THR A 86 1.48 0.03 -9.53
C THR A 86 0.09 -0.55 -9.38
N LEU A 87 -0.91 0.27 -9.68
CA LEU A 87 -2.28 -0.16 -9.84
C LEU A 87 -2.53 -0.51 -11.30
N THR A 88 -3.10 -1.67 -11.56
CA THR A 88 -3.63 -2.05 -12.86
C THR A 88 -5.13 -1.99 -12.77
N ASP A 89 -5.71 -1.01 -13.45
CA ASP A 89 -7.15 -0.85 -13.50
C ASP A 89 -7.77 -1.80 -14.53
N GLY A 90 -8.91 -2.37 -14.15
CA GLY A 90 -9.63 -3.41 -14.90
C GLY A 90 -10.68 -2.86 -15.85
N ASP A 91 -10.93 -1.56 -15.79
CA ASP A 91 -11.72 -0.78 -16.72
C ASP A 91 -10.94 -0.60 -18.03
N GLY A 92 -11.04 -1.66 -18.85
CA GLY A 92 -10.68 -1.62 -20.26
C GLY A 92 -11.57 -0.64 -21.03
N ASP A 93 -11.30 0.65 -20.85
CA ASP A 93 -11.82 1.77 -21.64
C ASP A 93 -10.92 2.09 -22.84
#